data_AF-A0A1G7WYH3-F1
#
_entry.id   AF-A0A1G7WYH3-F1
#
_cell.length_a   1.000
_cell.length_b   1.000
_cell.length_c   1.000
_cell.angle_alpha   90.00
_cell.angle_beta   90.00
_cell.angle_gamma   90.00
#
_symmetry.space_group_name_H-M   'P 1'
#
loop_
_entity.id
_entity.type
_entity.pdbx_description
1 polymer ?
#
loop_
_entity_poly.entity_id
_entity_poly.type
_entity_poly.pdbx_seq_one_letter_code
_entity_poly.pdbx_strand_id
1 'polypeptide(L)'
;MHNLAWEELHTDLKVPMVELFETVEGEGRMAGYPTVFIRIFHCNLRCTWCDTTYSYAPEKPAFTASICEIVDRVSAYGHGVVCLTGGEPLMHGVKSLALVYHLARIPHVWDIHIETNGAIDLQPFQALREREKEVREKVRFVMDYKLPASGETERMHVPNLALLEERDEVKFVVGNEADFMYALDVLKRHPTRATALFSPVWETMPPADLVSFLLKYRPQEGRARLNMQIHKVIWDPEARGV
;
A
#
# COMPACT_ATOMS: atom_id res chain seq x y z
N MET A 1 -15.02 14.58 15.99
CA MET A 1 -15.03 15.02 14.57
C MET A 1 -14.16 16.26 14.48
N HIS A 2 -12.88 16.12 14.13
CA HIS A 2 -12.10 17.28 13.72
C HIS A 2 -12.50 17.64 12.30
N ASN A 3 -12.96 18.88 12.09
CA ASN A 3 -12.88 19.48 10.78
C ASN A 3 -11.38 19.64 10.49
N LEU A 4 -10.82 18.74 9.67
CA LEU A 4 -9.62 19.08 8.91
C LEU A 4 -9.99 20.31 8.08
N ALA A 5 -9.35 21.45 8.37
CA ALA A 5 -9.51 22.63 7.55
C ALA A 5 -8.78 22.34 6.25
N TRP A 6 -9.49 21.87 5.23
CA TRP A 6 -8.92 21.46 3.94
C TRP A 6 -8.20 22.60 3.20
N GLU A 7 -8.39 23.83 3.66
CA GLU A 7 -7.56 25.01 3.39
C GLU A 7 -6.05 24.74 3.61
N GLU A 8 -5.70 23.83 4.53
CA GLU A 8 -4.32 23.40 4.86
C GLU A 8 -3.69 22.43 3.84
N LEU A 9 -4.41 21.94 2.82
CA LEU A 9 -3.86 21.01 1.82
C LEU A 9 -2.97 21.72 0.77
N HIS A 10 -1.96 22.45 1.23
CA HIS A 10 -1.08 23.25 0.37
C HIS A 10 -0.07 22.40 -0.42
N THR A 11 0.32 22.87 -1.60
CA THR A 11 1.28 22.21 -2.49
C THR A 11 2.74 22.43 -2.10
N ASP A 12 3.04 23.41 -1.24
CA ASP A 12 4.39 23.70 -0.73
C ASP A 12 4.80 22.81 0.46
N LEU A 13 3.84 22.11 1.09
CA LEU A 13 4.09 21.11 2.13
C LEU A 13 5.11 20.08 1.65
N LYS A 14 6.14 19.84 2.47
CA LYS A 14 7.27 18.97 2.13
C LYS A 14 7.23 17.62 2.83
N VAL A 15 7.40 16.55 2.07
CA VAL A 15 7.51 15.16 2.53
C VAL A 15 8.94 14.63 2.37
N PRO A 16 9.42 13.79 3.31
CA PRO A 16 10.70 13.13 3.20
C PRO A 16 10.58 11.95 2.22
N MET A 17 11.53 11.83 1.28
CA MET A 17 11.44 10.88 0.16
C MET A 17 12.60 9.88 0.17
N VAL A 18 12.32 8.66 -0.28
CA VAL A 18 13.33 7.66 -0.64
C VAL A 18 13.63 7.79 -2.14
N GLU A 19 12.60 7.61 -2.97
CA GLU A 19 12.72 7.60 -4.42
C GLU A 19 11.37 7.93 -5.08
N LEU A 20 11.44 8.29 -6.36
CA LEU A 20 10.28 8.52 -7.21
C LEU A 20 10.72 8.12 -8.63
N PHE A 21 10.10 7.10 -9.20
CA PHE A 21 10.57 6.44 -10.43
C PHE A 21 9.41 5.79 -11.17
N GLU A 22 9.66 5.23 -12.35
CA GLU A 22 8.68 4.48 -13.13
C GLU A 22 9.18 3.05 -13.37
N THR A 23 8.27 2.08 -13.27
CA THR A 23 8.52 0.67 -13.60
C THR A 23 7.17 -0.03 -13.86
N VAL A 24 7.13 -1.35 -13.85
CA VAL A 24 5.91 -2.16 -13.88
C VAL A 24 5.48 -2.52 -12.47
N GLU A 25 4.22 -2.28 -12.11
CA GLU A 25 3.66 -2.70 -10.83
C GLU A 25 3.79 -4.22 -10.67
N GLY A 26 4.27 -4.65 -9.50
CA GLY A 26 4.62 -6.03 -9.21
C GLY A 26 3.53 -6.83 -8.49
N GLU A 27 2.48 -6.18 -7.98
CA GLU A 27 1.50 -6.80 -7.08
C GLU A 27 0.05 -6.32 -7.30
N GLY A 28 -0.89 -7.05 -6.67
CA GLY A 28 -2.30 -6.69 -6.55
C GLY A 28 -3.07 -6.64 -7.86
N ARG A 29 -4.07 -5.75 -7.92
CA ARG A 29 -4.91 -5.53 -9.11
C ARG A 29 -4.14 -5.02 -10.33
N MET A 30 -3.03 -4.32 -10.11
CA MET A 30 -2.30 -3.59 -11.15
C MET A 30 -0.99 -4.25 -11.56
N ALA A 31 -0.69 -5.44 -11.04
CA ALA A 31 0.45 -6.25 -11.48
C ALA A 31 0.54 -6.32 -13.02
N GLY A 32 1.66 -5.87 -13.59
CA GLY A 32 1.88 -5.82 -15.03
C GLY A 32 1.65 -4.45 -15.71
N TYR A 33 1.14 -3.44 -15.01
CA TYR A 33 0.95 -2.09 -15.56
C TYR A 33 2.16 -1.17 -15.35
N PRO A 34 2.58 -0.39 -16.36
CA PRO A 34 3.52 0.73 -16.19
C PRO A 34 2.97 1.75 -15.19
N THR A 35 3.74 2.02 -14.15
CA THR A 35 3.31 2.69 -12.91
C THR A 35 4.40 3.62 -12.40
N VAL A 36 4.03 4.84 -11.98
CA VAL A 36 4.92 5.74 -11.26
C VAL A 36 4.89 5.40 -9.78
N PHE A 37 6.03 5.03 -9.22
CA PHE A 37 6.20 4.78 -7.79
C PHE A 37 6.63 6.05 -7.07
N ILE A 38 5.97 6.34 -5.95
CA ILE A 38 6.26 7.44 -5.03
C ILE A 38 6.59 6.79 -3.68
N ARG A 39 7.88 6.69 -3.35
CA ARG A 39 8.37 6.02 -2.14
C ARG A 39 8.69 7.04 -1.06
N ILE A 40 7.80 7.18 -0.08
CA ILE A 40 7.95 8.07 1.08
C ILE A 40 8.94 7.46 2.09
N PHE A 41 9.75 8.30 2.72
CA PHE A 41 10.69 7.88 3.77
C PHE A 41 10.01 7.79 5.15
N HIS A 42 10.56 6.91 5.98
CA HIS A 42 10.13 6.54 7.33
C HIS A 42 9.02 5.50 7.38
N CYS A 43 9.03 4.69 8.44
CA CYS A 43 8.03 3.68 8.73
C CYS A 43 7.90 3.49 10.25
N ASN A 44 6.68 3.29 10.72
CA ASN A 44 6.32 3.05 12.13
C ASN A 44 6.49 1.59 12.58
N LEU A 45 6.83 0.66 11.67
CA LEU A 45 7.02 -0.77 11.91
C LEU A 45 8.45 -1.24 11.55
N ARG A 46 8.86 -2.41 12.01
CA ARG A 46 10.14 -3.09 11.78
C ARG A 46 9.91 -4.59 11.47
N CYS A 47 9.10 -4.85 10.44
CA CYS A 47 8.73 -6.21 10.04
C CYS A 47 9.96 -7.09 9.74
N THR A 48 9.93 -8.35 10.19
CA THR A 48 11.05 -9.32 10.10
C THR A 48 11.63 -9.51 8.69
N TRP A 49 10.83 -9.37 7.64
CA TRP A 49 11.20 -9.58 6.23
C TRP A 49 11.02 -8.33 5.37
N CYS A 50 11.23 -7.13 5.92
CA CYS A 50 11.16 -5.92 5.10
C CYS A 50 12.31 -5.85 4.09
N ASP A 51 11.98 -5.73 2.81
CA ASP A 51 12.88 -5.43 1.69
C ASP A 51 13.42 -3.98 1.73
N THR A 52 12.60 -3.05 2.21
CA THR A 52 12.84 -1.60 2.17
C THR A 52 13.39 -1.07 3.50
N THR A 53 14.34 -1.77 4.12
CA THR A 53 14.95 -1.37 5.42
C THR A 53 15.66 -0.02 5.37
N TYR A 54 16.12 0.41 4.21
CA TYR A 54 16.71 1.73 3.96
C TYR A 54 15.72 2.90 4.09
N SER A 55 14.42 2.63 4.27
CA SER A 55 13.42 3.64 4.66
C SER A 55 13.34 3.90 6.17
N TYR A 56 14.14 3.21 6.99
CA TYR A 56 14.05 3.27 8.46
C TYR A 56 15.02 4.27 9.10
N ALA A 57 14.61 4.94 10.18
CA ALA A 57 15.58 5.56 11.08
C ALA A 57 16.48 4.45 11.70
N PRO A 58 17.82 4.64 11.78
CA PRO A 58 18.55 5.91 11.76
C PRO A 58 19.00 6.42 10.38
N GLU A 59 18.61 5.80 9.27
CA GLU A 59 18.87 6.35 7.93
C GLU A 59 18.23 7.73 7.76
N LYS A 60 18.63 8.41 6.68
CA LYS A 60 18.10 9.72 6.30
C LYS A 60 17.30 9.60 5.00
N PRO A 61 16.28 10.45 4.79
CA PRO A 61 15.64 10.55 3.49
C PRO A 61 16.68 10.95 2.43
N ALA A 62 16.58 10.35 1.25
CA ALA A 62 17.47 10.63 0.13
C ALA A 62 17.31 12.08 -0.35
N PHE A 63 16.08 12.60 -0.31
CA PHE A 63 15.74 13.99 -0.55
C PHE A 63 14.44 14.38 0.17
N THR A 64 14.08 15.65 0.09
CA THR A 64 12.79 16.16 0.58
C THR A 64 12.17 16.98 -0.54
N ALA A 65 10.93 16.68 -0.90
CA ALA A 65 10.22 17.35 -1.99
C ALA A 65 8.91 17.95 -1.48
N SER A 66 8.52 19.08 -2.05
CA SER A 66 7.16 19.62 -1.94
C SER A 66 6.19 18.76 -2.75
N ILE A 67 4.91 18.84 -2.40
CA ILE A 67 3.85 18.15 -3.15
C ILE A 67 3.79 18.67 -4.59
N CYS A 68 4.05 19.95 -4.84
CA CYS A 68 4.19 20.53 -6.18
C CYS A 68 5.26 19.78 -7.00
N GLU A 69 6.49 19.69 -6.48
CA GLU A 69 7.60 19.00 -7.15
C GLU A 69 7.31 17.51 -7.42
N ILE A 70 6.56 16.84 -6.53
CA ILE A 70 6.13 15.44 -6.71
C ILE A 70 5.09 15.33 -7.82
N VAL A 71 4.05 16.17 -7.79
CA VAL A 71 2.96 16.19 -8.77
C VAL A 71 3.48 16.52 -10.17
N ASP A 72 4.36 17.51 -10.29
CA ASP A 72 5.00 17.89 -11.55
C ASP A 72 5.82 16.73 -12.13
N ARG A 73 6.59 16.02 -11.28
CA ARG A 73 7.40 14.88 -11.70
C ARG A 73 6.57 13.66 -12.08
N VAL A 74 5.50 13.35 -11.33
CA VAL A 74 4.55 12.28 -11.69
C VAL A 74 3.89 12.60 -13.03
N SER A 75 3.46 13.84 -13.22
CA SER A 75 2.84 14.31 -14.46
C SER A 75 3.79 14.21 -15.67
N ALA A 76 5.09 14.41 -15.46
CA ALA A 76 6.10 14.34 -16.51
C ALA A 76 6.39 12.93 -17.04
N TYR A 77 6.16 11.87 -16.24
CA TYR A 77 6.26 10.47 -16.71
C TYR A 77 5.10 10.09 -17.64
N GLY A 78 3.91 10.68 -17.46
CA GLY A 78 2.76 10.47 -18.33
C GLY A 78 2.07 9.11 -18.21
N HIS A 79 2.48 8.26 -17.28
CA HIS A 79 1.79 7.00 -16.97
C HIS A 79 0.51 7.24 -16.16
N GLY A 80 -0.53 6.45 -16.45
CA GLY A 80 -1.86 6.62 -15.85
C GLY A 80 -2.05 5.93 -14.50
N VAL A 81 -1.04 5.20 -14.01
CA VAL A 81 -1.09 4.43 -12.75
C VAL A 81 -0.01 4.97 -11.81
N VAL A 82 -0.38 5.17 -10.54
CA VAL A 82 0.54 5.65 -9.50
C VAL A 82 0.46 4.74 -8.27
N CYS A 83 1.61 4.28 -7.80
CA CYS A 83 1.75 3.56 -6.54
C CYS A 83 2.36 4.51 -5.48
N LEU A 84 1.61 4.78 -4.41
CA LEU A 84 2.07 5.56 -3.26
C LEU A 84 2.39 4.62 -2.10
N THR A 85 3.67 4.53 -1.71
CA THR A 85 4.21 3.49 -0.82
C THR A 85 5.37 4.03 0.05
N GLY A 86 6.06 3.17 0.84
CA GLY A 86 7.52 3.30 0.84
C GLY A 86 8.50 3.05 2.02
N GLY A 87 8.19 2.70 3.27
CA GLY A 87 6.89 2.44 3.86
C GLY A 87 6.15 3.71 4.29
N GLU A 88 5.59 3.66 5.50
CA GLU A 88 4.20 4.07 5.72
C GLU A 88 3.79 5.43 5.14
N PRO A 89 3.17 5.46 3.94
CA PRO A 89 2.89 6.72 3.25
C PRO A 89 1.85 7.56 3.99
N LEU A 90 1.01 6.97 4.85
CA LEU A 90 -0.04 7.66 5.58
C LEU A 90 0.42 8.27 6.92
N MET A 91 1.65 8.00 7.37
CA MET A 91 2.11 8.44 8.70
C MET A 91 2.38 9.95 8.84
N HIS A 92 2.42 10.69 7.73
CA HIS A 92 2.76 12.13 7.71
C HIS A 92 1.53 13.06 7.81
N GLY A 93 0.35 12.51 8.13
CA GLY A 93 -0.85 13.28 8.49
C GLY A 93 -1.36 14.18 7.36
N VAL A 94 -1.47 15.48 7.62
CA VAL A 94 -1.96 16.47 6.64
C VAL A 94 -1.14 16.48 5.34
N LYS A 95 0.16 16.16 5.41
CA LYS A 95 1.03 16.06 4.23
C LYS A 95 0.65 14.87 3.34
N SER A 96 0.34 13.72 3.95
CA SER A 96 -0.14 12.54 3.24
C SER A 96 -1.51 12.81 2.60
N LEU A 97 -2.42 13.47 3.31
CA LEU A 97 -3.73 13.88 2.78
C LEU A 97 -3.60 14.84 1.59
N ALA A 98 -2.75 15.86 1.72
CA ALA A 98 -2.49 16.83 0.65
C ALA A 98 -1.87 16.16 -0.58
N LEU A 99 -0.93 15.22 -0.39
CA LEU A 99 -0.32 14.49 -1.49
C LEU A 99 -1.35 13.64 -2.25
N VAL A 100 -2.17 12.86 -1.54
CA VAL A 100 -3.25 12.06 -2.14
C VAL A 100 -4.25 12.95 -2.89
N TYR A 101 -4.63 14.08 -2.29
CA TYR A 101 -5.52 15.06 -2.91
C TYR A 101 -4.98 15.60 -4.24
N HIS A 102 -3.73 16.06 -4.28
CA HIS A 102 -3.15 16.67 -5.49
C HIS A 102 -2.78 15.63 -6.56
N LEU A 103 -2.33 14.43 -6.19
CA LEU A 103 -2.10 13.33 -7.15
C LEU A 103 -3.39 12.94 -7.89
N ALA A 104 -4.53 12.87 -7.19
CA ALA A 104 -5.83 12.56 -7.82
C ALA A 104 -6.23 13.58 -8.89
N ARG A 105 -5.73 14.82 -8.80
CA ARG A 105 -6.06 15.93 -9.72
C ARG A 105 -5.21 15.93 -10.99
N ILE A 106 -4.20 15.06 -11.10
CA ILE A 106 -3.44 14.87 -12.35
C ILE A 106 -4.37 14.29 -13.43
N PRO A 107 -4.58 14.94 -14.59
CA PRO A 107 -5.65 14.57 -15.52
C PRO A 107 -5.53 13.17 -16.15
N HIS A 108 -4.31 12.73 -16.48
CA HIS A 108 -4.07 11.43 -17.14
C HIS A 108 -3.95 10.25 -16.17
N VAL A 109 -3.79 10.51 -14.87
CA VAL A 109 -3.78 9.47 -13.83
C VAL A 109 -5.21 9.00 -13.58
N TRP A 110 -5.41 7.68 -13.60
CA TRP A 110 -6.71 7.01 -13.47
C TRP A 110 -6.76 5.92 -12.39
N ASP A 111 -5.61 5.39 -11.95
CA ASP A 111 -5.50 4.56 -10.75
C ASP A 111 -4.38 5.11 -9.85
N ILE A 112 -4.72 5.36 -8.59
CA ILE A 112 -3.77 5.68 -7.52
C ILE A 112 -4.01 4.68 -6.42
N HIS A 113 -3.05 3.81 -6.16
CA HIS A 113 -3.14 2.87 -5.07
C HIS A 113 -2.11 3.16 -3.99
N ILE A 114 -2.60 3.11 -2.76
CA ILE A 114 -1.82 3.42 -1.57
C ILE A 114 -1.46 2.10 -0.89
N GLU A 115 -0.20 1.73 -0.93
CA GLU A 115 0.33 0.62 -0.14
C GLU A 115 0.60 1.08 1.29
N THR A 116 -0.25 0.65 2.22
CA THR A 116 -0.16 1.01 3.64
C THR A 116 -0.08 -0.24 4.51
N ASN A 117 0.64 -0.17 5.61
CA ASN A 117 0.90 -1.29 6.51
C ASN A 117 -0.24 -1.58 7.51
N GLY A 118 -1.38 -0.90 7.39
CA GLY A 118 -2.58 -1.14 8.20
C GLY A 118 -2.50 -0.68 9.65
N ALA A 119 -1.39 -0.08 10.11
CA ALA A 119 -1.24 0.46 11.47
C ALA A 119 -1.66 1.93 11.63
N ILE A 120 -1.96 2.64 10.54
CA ILE A 120 -2.48 4.02 10.54
C ILE A 120 -3.99 3.99 10.32
N ASP A 121 -4.74 4.81 11.06
CA ASP A 121 -6.19 4.99 10.87
C ASP A 121 -6.51 5.55 9.47
N LEU A 122 -7.30 4.82 8.69
CA LEU A 122 -7.72 5.21 7.34
C LEU A 122 -8.89 6.21 7.34
N GLN A 123 -9.56 6.46 8.47
CA GLN A 123 -10.77 7.30 8.51
C GLN A 123 -10.57 8.72 7.93
N PRO A 124 -9.44 9.44 8.13
CA PRO A 124 -9.19 10.73 7.48
C PRO A 124 -9.11 10.63 5.95
N PHE A 125 -8.52 9.54 5.43
CA PHE A 125 -8.37 9.31 3.99
C PHE A 125 -9.68 8.82 3.35
N GLN A 126 -10.48 8.04 4.09
CA GLN A 126 -11.85 7.70 3.69
C GLN A 126 -12.73 8.96 3.64
N ALA A 127 -12.63 9.86 4.62
CA ALA A 127 -13.36 11.13 4.62
C ALA A 127 -12.96 12.06 3.45
N LEU A 128 -11.68 12.05 3.04
CA LEU A 128 -11.21 12.71 1.81
C LEU A 128 -11.83 12.05 0.57
N ARG A 129 -11.79 10.70 0.49
CA ARG A 129 -12.36 9.90 -0.61
C ARG A 129 -13.87 10.06 -0.77
N GLU A 130 -14.61 10.31 0.30
CA GLU A 130 -16.05 10.51 0.25
C GLU A 130 -16.44 11.90 -0.29
N ARG A 131 -15.60 12.92 -0.02
CA ARG A 131 -15.84 14.33 -0.36
C ARG A 131 -15.33 14.71 -1.74
N GLU A 132 -14.11 14.32 -2.06
CA GLU A 132 -13.41 14.78 -3.26
C GLU A 132 -13.63 13.80 -4.41
N LYS A 133 -14.28 14.27 -5.49
CA LYS A 133 -14.68 13.43 -6.61
C LYS A 133 -13.48 12.71 -7.25
N GLU A 134 -12.40 13.43 -7.51
CA GLU A 134 -11.21 12.87 -8.16
C GLU A 134 -10.55 11.80 -7.28
N VAL A 135 -10.54 11.99 -5.95
CA VAL A 135 -10.05 10.99 -4.99
C VAL A 135 -10.99 9.79 -4.98
N ARG A 136 -12.31 10.01 -4.97
CA ARG A 136 -13.33 8.95 -5.03
C ARG A 136 -13.23 8.07 -6.27
N GLU A 137 -12.87 8.65 -7.40
CA GLU A 137 -12.81 7.93 -8.68
C GLU A 137 -11.49 7.17 -8.86
N LYS A 138 -10.37 7.72 -8.36
CA LYS A 138 -9.01 7.22 -8.67
C LYS A 138 -8.30 6.53 -7.51
N VAL A 139 -8.62 6.85 -6.25
CA VAL A 139 -7.83 6.40 -5.08
C VAL A 139 -8.41 5.16 -4.42
N ARG A 140 -7.54 4.16 -4.22
CA ARG A 140 -7.82 2.92 -3.50
C ARG A 140 -6.68 2.53 -2.55
N PHE A 141 -6.98 1.70 -1.56
CA PHE A 141 -6.01 1.19 -0.61
C PHE A 141 -5.59 -0.24 -0.96
N VAL A 142 -4.30 -0.53 -0.79
CA VAL A 142 -3.73 -1.88 -0.69
C VAL A 142 -3.18 -2.00 0.72
N MET A 143 -4.01 -2.46 1.65
CA MET A 143 -3.67 -2.50 3.08
C MET A 143 -3.01 -3.84 3.41
N ASP A 144 -1.70 -3.82 3.68
CA ASP A 144 -0.92 -4.98 4.09
C ASP A 144 -1.04 -5.25 5.59
N TYR A 145 -1.94 -6.16 5.95
CA TYR A 145 -2.20 -6.58 7.33
C TYR A 145 -1.10 -7.54 7.79
N LYS A 146 -0.31 -7.10 8.77
CA LYS A 146 0.89 -7.80 9.24
C LYS A 146 0.54 -9.01 10.11
N LEU A 147 0.84 -10.20 9.58
CA LEU A 147 0.59 -11.50 10.22
C LEU A 147 1.66 -11.87 11.26
N PRO A 148 1.40 -12.82 12.19
CA PRO A 148 2.23 -13.05 13.37
C PRO A 148 3.73 -13.17 13.13
N ALA A 149 4.16 -13.89 12.08
CA ALA A 149 5.61 -14.05 11.85
C ALA A 149 6.33 -12.77 11.40
N SER A 150 5.58 -11.71 11.03
CA SER A 150 6.17 -10.39 10.73
C SER A 150 6.71 -9.68 11.98
N GLY A 151 6.28 -10.09 13.17
CA GLY A 151 6.58 -9.44 14.45
C GLY A 151 5.69 -8.24 14.81
N GLU A 152 4.79 -7.80 13.91
CA GLU A 152 4.13 -6.47 14.01
C GLU A 152 2.59 -6.52 14.12
N THR A 153 2.00 -7.70 14.31
CA THR A 153 0.53 -7.87 14.32
C THR A 153 -0.20 -7.05 15.38
N GLU A 154 0.38 -6.84 16.55
CA GLU A 154 -0.22 -6.03 17.62
C GLU A 154 -0.32 -4.53 17.27
N ARG A 155 0.35 -4.09 16.19
CA ARG A 155 0.30 -2.71 15.71
C ARG A 155 -0.86 -2.45 14.73
N MET A 156 -1.56 -3.50 14.29
CA MET A 156 -2.60 -3.36 13.26
C MET A 156 -3.81 -2.58 13.78
N HIS A 157 -4.21 -1.55 13.05
CA HIS A 157 -5.44 -0.79 13.33
C HIS A 157 -6.63 -1.53 12.72
N VAL A 158 -7.04 -2.62 13.39
CA VAL A 158 -8.10 -3.56 12.95
C VAL A 158 -9.39 -2.88 12.42
N PRO A 159 -9.90 -1.75 12.98
CA PRO A 159 -11.07 -1.05 12.44
C PRO A 159 -10.98 -0.68 10.95
N ASN A 160 -9.76 -0.51 10.41
CA ASN A 160 -9.54 -0.23 8.98
C ASN A 160 -10.20 -1.27 8.06
N LEU A 161 -10.26 -2.55 8.46
CA LEU A 161 -10.88 -3.61 7.65
C LEU A 161 -12.34 -3.30 7.28
N ALA A 162 -13.07 -2.59 8.15
CA ALA A 162 -14.46 -2.19 7.90
C ALA A 162 -14.59 -0.94 7.02
N LEU A 163 -13.50 -0.17 6.85
CA LEU A 163 -13.45 1.03 5.99
C LEU A 163 -13.14 0.71 4.53
N LEU A 164 -12.54 -0.46 4.25
CA LEU A 164 -12.17 -0.85 2.89
C LEU A 164 -13.41 -1.22 2.04
N GLU A 165 -13.44 -0.70 0.82
CA GLU A 165 -14.47 -0.90 -0.21
C GLU A 165 -14.09 -2.04 -1.18
N GLU A 166 -15.01 -2.42 -2.08
CA GLU A 166 -14.78 -3.47 -3.11
C GLU A 166 -13.66 -3.16 -4.10
N ARG A 167 -13.27 -1.88 -4.22
CA ARG A 167 -12.13 -1.44 -5.03
C ARG A 167 -10.78 -1.66 -4.35
N ASP A 168 -10.80 -1.78 -3.03
CA ASP A 168 -9.61 -1.87 -2.19
C ASP A 168 -9.16 -3.33 -2.06
N GLU A 169 -7.92 -3.51 -1.62
CA GLU A 169 -7.28 -4.80 -1.45
C GLU A 169 -6.73 -4.90 -0.03
N VAL A 170 -6.90 -6.06 0.62
CA VAL A 170 -6.21 -6.38 1.89
C VAL A 170 -5.16 -7.44 1.61
N LYS A 171 -3.89 -7.07 1.78
CA LYS A 171 -2.73 -7.92 1.53
C LYS A 171 -2.33 -8.64 2.82
N PHE A 172 -2.13 -9.94 2.69
CA PHE A 172 -1.67 -10.83 3.75
C PHE A 172 -0.35 -11.46 3.27
N VAL A 173 0.77 -11.05 3.83
CA VAL A 173 2.09 -11.64 3.52
C VAL A 173 2.32 -12.82 4.47
N VAL A 174 2.27 -14.03 3.90
CA VAL A 174 2.21 -15.31 4.62
C VAL A 174 3.60 -15.95 4.67
N GLY A 175 4.16 -16.09 5.86
CA GLY A 175 5.44 -16.77 6.07
C GLY A 175 5.33 -18.28 6.32
N ASN A 176 4.17 -18.77 6.77
CA ASN A 176 3.96 -20.17 7.18
C ASN A 176 2.45 -20.53 7.25
N GLU A 177 2.10 -21.78 7.57
CA GLU A 177 0.70 -22.21 7.71
C GLU A 177 -0.05 -21.48 8.85
N ALA A 178 0.61 -21.15 9.95
CA ALA A 178 -0.03 -20.45 11.07
C ALA A 178 -0.43 -19.01 10.69
N ASP A 179 0.41 -18.30 9.93
CA ASP A 179 0.07 -17.01 9.31
C ASP A 179 -1.16 -17.15 8.40
N PHE A 180 -1.21 -18.16 7.53
CA PHE A 180 -2.36 -18.40 6.64
C PHE A 180 -3.65 -18.61 7.45
N MET A 181 -3.61 -19.47 8.47
CA MET A 181 -4.75 -19.74 9.34
C MET A 181 -5.16 -18.50 10.17
N TYR A 182 -4.20 -17.67 10.56
CA TYR A 182 -4.46 -16.39 11.23
C TYR A 182 -5.18 -15.40 10.30
N ALA A 183 -4.76 -15.30 9.02
CA ALA A 183 -5.44 -14.47 8.03
C ALA A 183 -6.91 -14.89 7.82
N LEU A 184 -7.22 -16.19 7.83
CA LEU A 184 -8.61 -16.68 7.77
C LEU A 184 -9.43 -16.25 9.00
N ASP A 185 -8.84 -16.30 10.18
CA ASP A 185 -9.48 -15.91 11.43
C ASP A 185 -9.70 -14.39 11.50
N VAL A 186 -8.75 -13.57 11.03
CA VAL A 186 -8.92 -12.12 10.85
C VAL A 186 -10.10 -11.83 9.91
N LEU A 187 -10.14 -12.42 8.71
CA LEU A 187 -11.22 -12.23 7.75
C LEU A 187 -12.59 -12.69 8.28
N LYS A 188 -12.62 -13.70 9.16
CA LYS A 188 -13.83 -14.20 9.80
C LYS A 188 -14.33 -13.30 10.93
N ARG A 189 -13.43 -12.76 11.77
CA ARG A 189 -13.77 -11.88 12.90
C ARG A 189 -14.03 -10.44 12.47
N HIS A 190 -13.37 -10.00 11.40
CA HIS A 190 -13.40 -8.65 10.87
C HIS A 190 -13.67 -8.69 9.36
N PRO A 191 -14.93 -8.97 8.94
CA PRO A 191 -15.29 -9.01 7.54
C PRO A 191 -14.99 -7.67 6.85
N THR A 192 -14.45 -7.75 5.64
CA THR A 192 -14.11 -6.61 4.79
C THR A 192 -14.71 -6.78 3.40
N ARG A 193 -14.96 -5.67 2.69
CA ARG A 193 -15.37 -5.68 1.28
C ARG A 193 -14.19 -5.74 0.32
N ALA A 194 -12.98 -5.43 0.79
CA ALA A 194 -11.76 -5.53 0.00
C ALA A 194 -11.52 -6.95 -0.51
N THR A 195 -10.87 -7.06 -1.66
CA THR A 195 -10.35 -8.36 -2.13
C THR A 195 -9.17 -8.77 -1.26
N ALA A 196 -9.23 -9.97 -0.66
CA ALA A 196 -8.12 -10.51 0.10
C ALA A 196 -7.04 -11.08 -0.84
N LEU A 197 -5.82 -10.58 -0.70
CA LEU A 197 -4.63 -11.00 -1.41
C LEU A 197 -3.73 -11.79 -0.48
N PHE A 198 -3.34 -12.99 -0.88
CA PHE A 198 -2.41 -13.84 -0.15
C PHE A 198 -1.08 -13.91 -0.88
N SER A 199 -0.03 -13.36 -0.27
CA SER A 199 1.30 -13.23 -0.87
C SER A 199 2.31 -14.10 -0.12
N PRO A 200 3.20 -14.83 -0.80
CA PRO A 200 4.22 -15.63 -0.13
C PRO A 200 5.37 -14.76 0.39
N VAL A 201 5.90 -15.06 1.57
CA VAL A 201 7.32 -14.80 1.87
C VAL A 201 8.12 -15.81 1.06
N TRP A 202 8.95 -15.34 0.14
CA TRP A 202 9.58 -16.18 -0.90
C TRP A 202 10.50 -17.26 -0.32
N GLU A 203 11.13 -16.94 0.80
CA GLU A 203 12.14 -17.76 1.47
C GLU A 203 11.51 -18.89 2.31
N THR A 204 10.24 -18.74 2.74
CA THR A 204 9.61 -19.64 3.72
C THR A 204 8.23 -20.17 3.33
N MET A 205 7.58 -19.60 2.32
CA MET A 205 6.26 -20.00 1.82
C MET A 205 6.31 -20.22 0.30
N PRO A 206 6.59 -21.44 -0.18
CA PRO A 206 6.57 -21.75 -1.60
C PRO A 206 5.20 -21.40 -2.22
N PRO A 207 5.16 -20.71 -3.39
CA PRO A 207 3.89 -20.30 -4.01
C PRO A 207 2.91 -21.46 -4.25
N ALA A 208 3.42 -22.67 -4.55
CA ALA A 208 2.61 -23.87 -4.76
C ALA A 208 1.87 -24.33 -3.47
N ASP A 209 2.47 -24.14 -2.31
CA ASP A 209 1.86 -24.49 -1.01
C ASP A 209 0.76 -23.48 -0.67
N LEU A 210 1.02 -22.18 -0.91
CA LEU A 210 0.03 -21.13 -0.72
C LEU A 210 -1.18 -21.28 -1.68
N VAL A 211 -0.94 -21.69 -2.93
CA VAL A 211 -2.01 -22.09 -3.87
C VAL A 211 -2.81 -23.28 -3.33
N SER A 212 -2.13 -24.30 -2.78
CA SER A 212 -2.78 -25.47 -2.19
C SER A 212 -3.69 -25.09 -1.00
N PHE A 213 -3.26 -24.14 -0.16
CA PHE A 213 -4.09 -23.59 0.90
C PHE A 213 -5.29 -22.79 0.37
N LEU A 214 -5.10 -21.91 -0.61
CA LEU A 214 -6.20 -21.13 -1.23
C LEU A 214 -7.28 -22.04 -1.83
N LEU A 215 -6.89 -23.09 -2.56
CA LEU A 215 -7.80 -24.07 -3.16
C LEU A 215 -8.57 -24.90 -2.12
N LYS A 216 -7.89 -25.26 -1.00
CA LYS A 216 -8.45 -26.05 0.10
C LYS A 216 -9.45 -25.26 0.94
N TYR A 217 -9.10 -24.04 1.35
CA TYR A 217 -9.88 -23.24 2.32
C TYR A 217 -10.81 -22.21 1.69
N ARG A 218 -10.61 -21.84 0.41
CA ARG A 218 -11.44 -20.93 -0.39
C ARG A 218 -11.82 -19.63 0.37
N PRO A 219 -10.85 -18.80 0.79
CA PRO A 219 -11.14 -17.62 1.61
C PRO A 219 -12.03 -16.62 0.86
N GLN A 220 -12.85 -15.87 1.60
CA GLN A 220 -13.92 -15.01 1.04
C GLN A 220 -14.82 -15.73 0.01
N GLU A 221 -15.21 -16.98 0.30
CA GLU A 221 -16.04 -17.82 -0.60
C GLU A 221 -15.38 -18.09 -1.96
N GLY A 222 -14.04 -18.16 -1.99
CA GLY A 222 -13.25 -18.35 -3.20
C GLY A 222 -12.96 -17.08 -3.99
N ARG A 223 -13.24 -15.89 -3.43
CA ARG A 223 -12.91 -14.58 -4.03
C ARG A 223 -11.52 -14.05 -3.66
N ALA A 224 -10.88 -14.62 -2.63
CA ALA A 224 -9.49 -14.31 -2.31
C ALA A 224 -8.54 -14.78 -3.42
N ARG A 225 -7.44 -14.04 -3.63
CA ARG A 225 -6.50 -14.26 -4.73
C ARG A 225 -5.10 -14.58 -4.21
N LEU A 226 -4.38 -15.41 -4.95
CA LEU A 226 -2.91 -15.43 -4.88
C LEU A 226 -2.38 -14.09 -5.38
N ASN A 227 -1.44 -13.50 -4.66
CA ASN A 227 -0.70 -12.31 -5.06
C ASN A 227 0.78 -12.67 -5.17
N MET A 228 1.30 -12.70 -6.40
CA MET A 228 2.72 -12.94 -6.66
C MET A 228 3.44 -11.59 -6.76
N GLN A 229 4.64 -11.51 -6.19
CA GLN A 229 5.53 -10.36 -6.37
C GLN A 229 6.28 -10.49 -7.71
N ILE A 230 5.64 -10.15 -8.83
CA ILE A 230 6.20 -10.46 -10.16
C ILE A 230 7.49 -9.70 -10.45
N HIS A 231 7.74 -8.58 -9.76
CA HIS A 231 9.01 -7.85 -9.84
C HIS A 231 10.23 -8.72 -9.48
N LYS A 232 10.10 -9.63 -8.49
CA LYS A 232 11.16 -10.58 -8.09
C LYS A 232 11.43 -11.71 -9.12
N VAL A 233 10.62 -11.78 -10.18
CA VAL A 233 10.80 -12.70 -11.32
C VAL A 233 11.40 -11.97 -12.52
N ILE A 234 11.15 -10.67 -12.65
CA ILE A 234 11.62 -9.84 -13.77
C ILE A 234 13.03 -9.32 -13.53
N TRP A 235 13.34 -8.89 -12.29
CA TRP A 235 14.61 -8.31 -11.91
C TRP A 235 15.34 -9.14 -10.86
N ASP A 236 16.64 -8.88 -10.71
CA ASP A 236 17.44 -9.42 -9.62
C ASP A 236 16.88 -8.91 -8.26
N PRO A 237 16.78 -9.75 -7.21
CA PRO A 237 16.25 -9.33 -5.91
C PRO A 237 16.97 -8.14 -5.25
N GLU A 238 18.23 -7.87 -5.60
CA GLU A 238 19.00 -6.73 -5.07
C GLU A 238 18.87 -5.45 -5.92
N ALA A 239 18.15 -5.51 -7.05
CA ALA A 239 17.92 -4.34 -7.90
C ALA A 239 17.00 -3.31 -7.23
N ARG A 240 17.25 -2.02 -7.49
CA ARG A 240 16.52 -0.88 -6.90
C ARG A 240 16.11 0.10 -7.98
N GLY A 241 15.01 0.83 -7.78
CA GLY A 241 14.44 1.71 -8.79
C GLY A 241 13.95 0.96 -10.03
N VAL A 242 13.55 -0.30 -9.85
CA VAL A 242 12.98 -1.22 -10.83
C VAL A 242 11.73 -1.88 -10.27
#